data_AF-A0A357BIH2-F1
#
_entry.id   AF-A0A357BIH2-F1
#
_cell.length_a   1.000
_cell.length_b   1.000
_cell.length_c   1.000
_cell.angle_alpha   90.00
_cell.angle_beta   90.00
_cell.angle_gamma   90.00
#
_symmetry.space_group_name_H-M   'P 1'
#
loop_
_entity.id
_entity.type
_entity.pdbx_description
1 polymer ?
#
loop_
_entity_poly.entity_id
_entity_poly.type
_entity_poly.pdbx_seq_one_letter_code
_entity_poly.pdbx_strand_id
1 'polypeptide(L)'
;MSYLVLARKYRPQNFDEVTGQEHITELLKKAIQSVRIGQAFLFSGPRGIGKTSCARILAKSLNCEKGPTLIPCDLCPACREITKGTSFDVLEIDGASNRGIDEIRALRENVKFAPSYGRFKIYIIDEVHMLTAEAFNALLKTLEEPPDHVKFILATTSPAKVPATIISRCQRFDFKRIPIKTIVETLQGISRKEGLRIEQDALYGIAKAADGSMRDALSILDQLSPLSDQEIKAGDVFSMLGLV
;
A
#
# COMPACT_ATOMS: atom_id res chain seq x y z
N MET A 1 -23.55 1.41 -12.10
CA MET A 1 -22.37 1.23 -11.24
C MET A 1 -21.20 1.92 -11.92
N SER A 2 -20.49 2.83 -11.25
CA SER A 2 -19.30 3.48 -11.83
C SER A 2 -18.21 2.44 -12.10
N TYR A 3 -17.62 2.46 -13.29
CA TYR A 3 -16.46 1.62 -13.62
C TYR A 3 -15.35 1.81 -12.58
N LEU A 4 -14.82 0.70 -12.05
CA LEU A 4 -13.73 0.72 -11.09
C LEU A 4 -12.49 0.13 -11.77
N VAL A 5 -11.45 0.96 -11.92
CA VAL A 5 -10.17 0.55 -12.52
C VAL A 5 -9.61 -0.71 -11.85
N LEU A 6 -9.03 -1.62 -12.62
CA LEU A 6 -8.53 -2.91 -12.14
C LEU A 6 -7.55 -2.76 -10.96
N ALA A 7 -6.66 -1.77 -11.00
CA ALA A 7 -5.71 -1.48 -9.94
C ALA A 7 -6.37 -1.18 -8.57
N ARG A 8 -7.62 -0.70 -8.58
CA ARG A 8 -8.42 -0.46 -7.36
C ARG A 8 -9.32 -1.65 -7.03
N LYS A 9 -9.91 -2.29 -8.05
CA LYS A 9 -10.77 -3.49 -7.90
C LYS A 9 -10.02 -4.67 -7.28
N TYR A 10 -8.78 -4.89 -7.73
CA TYR A 10 -7.91 -6.00 -7.29
C TYR A 10 -6.88 -5.58 -6.25
N ARG A 11 -7.12 -4.48 -5.52
CA ARG A 11 -6.23 -4.09 -4.43
C ARG A 11 -6.33 -5.15 -3.32
N PRO A 12 -5.19 -5.74 -2.86
CA PRO A 12 -5.19 -6.78 -1.83
C PRO A 12 -5.91 -6.33 -0.55
N GLN A 13 -6.76 -7.20 -0.01
CA GLN A 13 -7.51 -6.97 1.23
C GLN A 13 -6.90 -7.67 2.43
N ASN A 14 -6.10 -8.71 2.23
CA ASN A 14 -5.36 -9.40 3.28
C ASN A 14 -3.92 -9.68 2.83
N PHE A 15 -3.09 -10.16 3.75
CA PHE A 15 -1.67 -10.40 3.48
C PHE A 15 -1.40 -11.54 2.50
N ASP A 16 -2.35 -12.47 2.32
CA ASP A 16 -2.21 -13.61 1.39
C ASP A 16 -2.45 -13.19 -0.07
N GLU A 17 -3.17 -12.09 -0.29
CA GLU A 17 -3.43 -11.54 -1.61
C GLU A 17 -2.30 -10.63 -2.13
N VAL A 18 -1.28 -10.33 -1.31
CA VAL A 18 -0.18 -9.45 -1.71
C VAL A 18 0.83 -10.23 -2.55
N THR A 19 0.94 -9.86 -3.82
CA THR A 19 1.82 -10.53 -4.78
C THR A 19 3.30 -10.17 -4.59
N GLY A 20 4.17 -11.19 -4.46
CA GLY A 20 5.62 -11.05 -4.60
C GLY A 20 6.32 -10.34 -3.45
N GLN A 21 5.68 -10.28 -2.27
CA GLN A 21 6.22 -9.67 -1.04
C GLN A 21 6.10 -10.62 0.15
N GLU A 22 6.23 -11.92 -0.08
CA GLU A 22 6.03 -12.98 0.91
C GLU A 22 6.96 -12.77 2.14
N HIS A 23 8.20 -12.34 1.90
CA HIS A 23 9.15 -12.02 2.97
C HIS A 23 8.70 -10.87 3.88
N ILE A 24 7.92 -9.92 3.35
CA ILE A 24 7.36 -8.81 4.14
C ILE A 24 6.09 -9.23 4.85
N THR A 25 5.18 -9.88 4.14
CA THR A 25 3.88 -10.26 4.70
C THR A 25 4.02 -11.28 5.82
N GLU A 26 4.95 -12.22 5.72
CA GLU A 26 5.28 -13.16 6.81
C GLU A 26 5.80 -12.45 8.06
N LEU A 27 6.69 -11.47 7.90
CA LEU A 27 7.22 -10.69 9.04
C LEU A 27 6.12 -9.86 9.70
N LEU A 28 5.24 -9.23 8.92
CA LEU A 28 4.09 -8.49 9.46
C LEU A 28 3.12 -9.41 10.21
N LYS A 29 2.82 -10.60 9.66
CA LYS A 29 2.00 -11.61 10.35
C LYS A 29 2.62 -12.02 11.69
N LYS A 30 3.93 -12.31 11.72
CA LYS A 30 4.64 -12.66 12.96
C LYS A 30 4.64 -11.52 13.98
N ALA A 31 4.79 -10.28 13.53
CA ALA A 31 4.72 -9.10 14.40
C ALA A 31 3.34 -8.96 15.06
N ILE A 32 2.26 -9.20 14.31
CA ILE A 32 0.88 -9.19 14.84
C ILE A 32 0.68 -10.33 15.86
N GLN A 33 1.11 -11.55 15.53
CA GLN A 33 0.94 -12.72 16.41
C GLN A 33 1.70 -12.60 17.74
N SER A 34 2.90 -12.04 17.70
CA SER A 34 3.76 -11.93 18.88
C SER A 34 3.33 -10.81 19.85
N VAL A 35 2.31 -10.01 19.50
CA VAL A 35 1.86 -8.81 20.24
C VAL A 35 2.99 -7.76 20.42
N ARG A 36 4.15 -7.96 19.77
CA ARG A 36 5.27 -7.01 19.73
C ARG A 36 5.13 -6.09 18.52
N ILE A 37 4.02 -5.37 18.46
CA ILE A 37 3.73 -4.46 17.36
C ILE A 37 4.50 -3.16 17.63
N GLY A 38 5.57 -2.93 16.85
CA GLY A 38 6.34 -1.70 16.88
C GLY A 38 5.46 -0.45 16.78
N GLN A 39 5.93 0.67 17.32
CA GLN A 39 5.19 1.93 17.28
C GLN A 39 5.28 2.61 15.90
N ALA A 40 6.37 2.38 15.16
CA ALA A 40 6.58 2.95 13.83
C ALA A 40 7.14 1.93 12.84
N PHE A 41 6.61 1.96 11.63
CA PHE A 41 6.98 1.12 10.50
C PHE A 41 7.47 2.01 9.36
N LEU A 42 8.55 1.62 8.68
CA LEU A 42 9.03 2.27 7.46
C LEU A 42 8.99 1.28 6.30
N PHE A 43 8.05 1.48 5.38
CA PHE A 43 7.88 0.71 4.16
C PHE A 43 8.62 1.40 3.02
N SER A 44 9.67 0.77 2.53
CA SER A 44 10.58 1.31 1.53
C SER A 44 10.57 0.45 0.27
N GLY A 45 10.56 1.07 -0.90
CA GLY A 45 10.67 0.36 -2.18
C GLY A 45 10.00 1.12 -3.33
N PRO A 46 10.12 0.64 -4.57
CA PRO A 46 9.56 1.29 -5.76
C PRO A 46 8.06 1.59 -5.65
N ARG A 47 7.51 2.41 -6.54
CA ARG A 47 6.06 2.65 -6.57
C ARG A 47 5.31 1.39 -7.02
N GLY A 48 4.05 1.24 -6.61
CA GLY A 48 3.15 0.22 -7.16
C GLY A 48 3.42 -1.25 -6.77
N ILE A 49 4.40 -1.52 -5.91
CA ILE A 49 4.76 -2.89 -5.45
C ILE A 49 3.98 -3.37 -4.21
N GLY A 50 3.08 -2.54 -3.65
CA GLY A 50 2.21 -2.94 -2.52
C GLY A 50 2.40 -2.23 -1.18
N LYS A 51 3.29 -1.23 -1.03
CA LYS A 51 3.55 -0.53 0.25
C LYS A 51 2.27 -0.04 0.95
N THR A 52 1.51 0.85 0.29
CA THR A 52 0.27 1.43 0.82
C THR A 52 -0.84 0.38 0.98
N SER A 53 -0.81 -0.72 0.21
CA SER A 53 -1.75 -1.84 0.38
C SER A 53 -1.44 -2.59 1.68
N CYS A 54 -0.17 -2.98 1.90
CA CYS A 54 0.26 -3.59 3.15
C CYS A 54 0.01 -2.68 4.36
N ALA A 55 0.18 -1.35 4.22
CA ALA A 55 -0.11 -0.39 5.28
C ALA A 55 -1.58 -0.44 5.71
N ARG A 56 -2.51 -0.44 4.74
CA ARG A 56 -3.94 -0.58 5.00
C ARG A 56 -4.28 -1.95 5.58
N ILE A 57 -3.70 -3.04 5.06
CA ILE A 57 -3.93 -4.38 5.60
C ILE A 57 -3.47 -4.45 7.06
N LEU A 58 -2.29 -3.94 7.39
CA LEU A 58 -1.81 -3.85 8.77
C LEU A 58 -2.78 -3.03 9.63
N ALA A 59 -3.21 -1.86 9.17
CA ALA A 59 -4.17 -1.05 9.89
C ALA A 59 -5.50 -1.80 10.15
N LYS A 60 -6.03 -2.51 9.14
CA LYS A 60 -7.21 -3.37 9.29
C LYS A 60 -6.96 -4.50 10.28
N SER A 61 -5.82 -5.17 10.20
CA SER A 61 -5.44 -6.24 11.12
C SER A 61 -5.41 -5.78 12.58
N LEU A 62 -4.94 -4.55 12.83
CA LEU A 62 -4.84 -3.97 14.16
C LEU A 62 -6.19 -3.46 14.69
N ASN A 63 -7.01 -2.85 13.85
CA ASN A 63 -8.27 -2.18 14.24
C ASN A 63 -9.55 -2.97 13.94
N CYS A 64 -9.45 -4.16 13.32
CA CYS A 64 -10.60 -5.06 13.18
C CYS A 64 -11.21 -5.32 14.57
N GLU A 65 -12.53 -5.48 14.65
CA GLU A 65 -13.22 -5.84 15.90
C GLU A 65 -12.69 -7.15 16.50
N LYS A 66 -12.31 -8.10 15.63
CA LYS A 66 -11.67 -9.37 15.99
C LYS A 66 -10.14 -9.25 16.15
N GLY A 67 -9.60 -8.03 16.06
CA GLY A 67 -8.17 -7.75 16.04
C GLY A 67 -7.54 -7.63 17.43
N PRO A 68 -6.20 -7.57 17.53
CA PRO A 68 -5.23 -7.77 16.45
C PRO A 68 -5.37 -9.17 15.82
N THR A 69 -5.50 -9.23 14.49
CA THR A 69 -5.76 -10.48 13.75
C THR A 69 -4.97 -10.53 12.45
N LEU A 70 -4.59 -11.73 12.03
CA LEU A 70 -3.95 -11.96 10.73
C LEU A 70 -4.93 -11.81 9.56
N ILE A 71 -6.20 -12.11 9.82
CA ILE A 71 -7.25 -12.15 8.81
C ILE A 71 -8.30 -11.12 9.23
N PRO A 72 -8.17 -9.84 8.82
CA PRO A 72 -9.22 -8.85 9.06
C PRO A 72 -10.52 -9.32 8.41
N CYS A 73 -11.66 -9.04 9.04
CA CYS A 73 -12.93 -9.62 8.60
C CYS A 73 -13.53 -8.96 7.36
N ASP A 74 -13.07 -7.76 7.00
CA ASP A 74 -13.59 -6.92 5.90
C ASP A 74 -15.10 -6.58 5.96
N LEU A 75 -15.75 -6.92 7.08
CA LEU A 75 -17.19 -6.75 7.29
C LEU A 75 -17.51 -5.72 8.39
N CYS A 76 -16.66 -5.57 9.41
CA CYS A 76 -16.88 -4.61 10.49
C CYS A 76 -16.73 -3.14 10.02
N PRO A 77 -17.31 -2.16 10.74
CA PRO A 77 -17.20 -0.74 10.40
C PRO A 77 -15.75 -0.30 10.21
N ALA A 78 -14.86 -0.65 11.14
CA ALA A 78 -13.44 -0.32 11.07
C ALA A 78 -12.78 -0.83 9.77
N CYS A 79 -12.96 -2.11 9.42
CA CYS A 79 -12.38 -2.65 8.18
C CYS A 79 -12.97 -1.96 6.93
N ARG A 80 -14.28 -1.70 6.89
CA ARG A 80 -14.93 -1.04 5.75
C ARG A 80 -14.45 0.39 5.56
N GLU A 81 -14.33 1.15 6.65
CA GLU A 81 -13.86 2.53 6.62
C GLU A 81 -12.39 2.62 6.20
N ILE A 82 -11.53 1.74 6.71
CA ILE A 82 -10.11 1.68 6.32
C ILE A 82 -9.97 1.32 4.83
N THR A 83 -10.75 0.34 4.35
CA THR A 83 -10.74 -0.01 2.92
C THR A 83 -11.17 1.17 2.05
N LYS A 84 -12.16 1.95 2.50
CA LYS A 84 -12.66 3.14 1.80
C LYS A 84 -11.75 4.37 1.98
N GLY A 85 -10.84 4.38 2.96
CA GLY A 85 -10.00 5.53 3.30
C GLY A 85 -10.76 6.64 4.02
N THR A 86 -11.81 6.30 4.78
CA THR A 86 -12.68 7.25 5.48
C THR A 86 -12.69 7.06 7.00
N SER A 87 -11.71 6.32 7.53
CA SER A 87 -11.66 6.03 8.96
C SER A 87 -11.14 7.22 9.75
N PHE A 88 -11.76 7.51 10.89
CA PHE A 88 -11.26 8.53 11.84
C PHE A 88 -10.04 8.05 12.63
N ASP A 89 -9.89 6.74 12.81
CA ASP A 89 -8.79 6.14 13.56
C ASP A 89 -7.62 5.74 12.66
N VAL A 90 -7.78 5.81 11.33
CA VAL A 90 -6.69 5.56 10.37
C VAL A 90 -6.63 6.71 9.39
N LEU A 91 -5.68 7.63 9.62
CA LEU A 91 -5.48 8.80 8.78
C LEU A 91 -4.40 8.52 7.74
N GLU A 92 -4.78 8.63 6.47
CA GLU A 92 -3.85 8.57 5.34
C GLU A 92 -3.46 9.98 4.90
N ILE A 93 -2.17 10.29 4.95
CA ILE A 93 -1.59 11.57 4.57
C ILE A 93 -0.67 11.33 3.38
N ASP A 94 -0.95 12.00 2.27
CA ASP A 94 -0.03 12.04 1.15
C ASP A 94 1.04 13.10 1.42
N GLY A 95 2.27 12.66 1.71
CA GLY A 95 3.41 13.53 1.94
C GLY A 95 3.76 14.40 0.73
N ALA A 96 3.36 14.04 -0.49
CA ALA A 96 3.56 14.86 -1.67
C ALA A 96 2.59 16.06 -1.73
N SER A 97 1.40 15.94 -1.15
CA SER A 97 0.39 17.02 -1.09
C SER A 97 0.42 17.78 0.24
N ASN A 98 0.85 17.13 1.32
CA ASN A 98 0.84 17.65 2.70
C ASN A 98 2.28 17.75 3.22
N ARG A 99 3.12 18.51 2.50
CA ARG A 99 4.56 18.61 2.79
C ARG A 99 4.89 19.46 4.01
N GLY A 100 3.96 20.35 4.38
CA GLY A 100 4.15 21.44 5.31
C GLY A 100 4.26 21.01 6.77
N ILE A 101 4.78 21.92 7.59
CA ILE A 101 4.87 21.72 9.04
C ILE A 101 3.49 21.75 9.69
N ASP A 102 2.53 22.49 9.15
CA ASP A 102 1.23 22.73 9.78
C ASP A 102 0.38 21.45 9.82
N GLU A 103 0.42 20.63 8.76
CA GLU A 103 -0.27 19.34 8.74
C GLU A 103 0.33 18.37 9.78
N ILE A 104 1.65 18.37 9.94
CA ILE A 104 2.32 17.54 10.96
C ILE A 104 2.07 18.07 12.38
N ARG A 105 1.94 19.39 12.56
CA ARG A 105 1.56 19.98 13.86
C ARG A 105 0.13 19.59 14.23
N ALA A 106 -0.81 19.71 13.30
CA ALA A 106 -2.19 19.27 13.50
C ALA A 106 -2.24 17.76 13.80
N LEU A 107 -1.45 16.95 13.11
CA LEU A 107 -1.29 15.53 13.42
C LEU A 107 -0.83 15.35 14.87
N ARG A 108 0.23 16.04 15.30
CA ARG A 108 0.82 15.88 16.64
C ARG A 108 -0.14 16.27 17.76
N GLU A 109 -0.98 17.28 17.53
CA GLU A 109 -2.04 17.62 18.47
C GLU A 109 -3.09 16.51 18.56
N ASN A 110 -3.45 15.94 17.40
CA ASN A 110 -4.44 14.87 17.32
C ASN A 110 -3.97 13.52 17.89
N VAL A 111 -2.66 13.27 17.91
CA VAL A 111 -2.04 12.05 18.43
C VAL A 111 -2.36 11.84 19.91
N LYS A 112 -2.59 12.92 20.68
CA LYS A 112 -2.89 12.85 22.11
C LYS A 112 -4.26 12.26 22.43
N PHE A 113 -5.20 12.30 21.49
CA PHE A 113 -6.53 11.77 21.70
C PHE A 113 -6.55 10.25 21.49
N ALA A 114 -7.33 9.56 22.33
CA ALA A 114 -7.60 8.15 22.19
C ALA A 114 -8.32 7.85 20.84
N PRO A 115 -8.25 6.62 20.33
CA PRO A 115 -9.03 6.20 19.18
C PRO A 115 -10.53 6.26 19.50
N SER A 116 -11.37 6.51 18.48
CA SER A 116 -12.81 6.66 18.64
C SER A 116 -13.52 5.31 18.79
N TYR A 117 -13.15 4.34 17.96
CA TYR A 117 -13.76 3.00 17.92
C TYR A 117 -12.72 1.87 17.82
N GLY A 118 -11.58 2.15 17.20
CA GLY A 118 -10.48 1.21 17.03
C GLY A 118 -9.64 1.01 18.29
N ARG A 119 -8.70 0.08 18.21
CA ARG A 119 -7.70 -0.15 19.28
C ARG A 119 -6.54 0.82 19.18
N PHE A 120 -6.24 1.27 17.96
CA PHE A 120 -5.10 2.13 17.65
C PHE A 120 -5.52 3.31 16.77
N LYS A 121 -4.86 4.44 16.99
CA LYS A 121 -4.87 5.58 16.09
C LYS A 121 -3.64 5.47 15.18
N ILE A 122 -3.88 5.24 13.89
CA ILE A 122 -2.86 4.86 12.92
C ILE A 122 -2.69 6.01 11.91
N TYR A 123 -1.44 6.46 11.76
CA TYR A 123 -1.08 7.45 10.76
C TYR A 123 -0.28 6.79 9.65
N ILE A 124 -0.86 6.74 8.46
CA ILE A 124 -0.18 6.26 7.25
C ILE A 124 0.29 7.48 6.48
N ILE A 125 1.61 7.68 6.37
CA ILE A 125 2.19 8.80 5.62
C ILE A 125 2.83 8.24 4.35
N ASP A 126 2.16 8.39 3.21
CA ASP A 126 2.70 7.97 1.92
C ASP A 126 3.67 9.02 1.36
N GLU A 127 4.65 8.57 0.58
CA GLU A 127 5.76 9.38 0.10
C GLU A 127 6.37 10.32 1.16
N VAL A 128 6.61 9.81 2.37
CA VAL A 128 7.11 10.58 3.54
C VAL A 128 8.38 11.38 3.26
N HIS A 129 9.19 10.93 2.29
CA HIS A 129 10.41 11.62 1.87
C HIS A 129 10.17 12.98 1.19
N MET A 130 8.91 13.31 0.87
CA MET A 130 8.51 14.59 0.31
C MET A 130 8.24 15.66 1.39
N LEU A 131 8.18 15.26 2.66
CA LEU A 131 8.04 16.20 3.78
C LEU A 131 9.22 17.17 3.87
N THR A 132 8.96 18.39 4.32
CA THR A 132 10.03 19.36 4.62
C THR A 132 10.86 18.91 5.82
N ALA A 133 12.07 19.45 5.95
CA ALA A 133 12.93 19.18 7.12
C ALA A 133 12.24 19.57 8.44
N GLU A 134 11.48 20.66 8.43
CA GLU A 134 10.71 21.14 9.57
C GLU A 134 9.59 20.18 9.96
N ALA A 135 8.88 19.63 8.98
CA ALA A 135 7.86 18.59 9.17
C ALA A 135 8.47 17.31 9.76
N PHE A 136 9.64 16.86 9.29
CA PHE A 136 10.36 15.74 9.90
C PHE A 136 10.72 16.00 11.36
N ASN A 137 11.22 17.19 11.69
CA ASN A 137 11.56 17.55 13.07
C ASN A 137 10.34 17.59 13.99
N ALA A 138 9.18 18.04 13.47
CA ALA A 138 7.93 18.01 14.21
C ALA A 138 7.46 16.56 14.48
N LEU A 139 7.66 15.66 13.51
CA LEU A 139 7.31 14.24 13.63
C LEU A 139 8.23 13.50 14.61
N LEU A 140 9.54 13.82 14.65
CA LEU A 140 10.54 13.16 15.50
C LEU A 140 10.13 13.12 16.98
N LYS A 141 9.65 14.24 17.53
CA LYS A 141 9.19 14.32 18.93
C LYS A 141 8.09 13.30 19.24
N THR A 142 7.25 13.04 18.25
CA THR A 142 6.13 12.11 18.38
C THR A 142 6.57 10.67 18.20
N LEU A 143 7.60 10.41 17.38
CA LEU A 143 8.17 9.08 17.16
C LEU A 143 9.10 8.63 18.30
N GLU A 144 9.65 9.56 19.08
CA GLU A 144 10.48 9.27 20.25
C GLU A 144 9.67 8.72 21.43
N GLU A 145 8.52 9.33 21.72
CA GLU A 145 7.64 8.95 22.82
C GLU A 145 6.18 8.92 22.33
N PRO A 146 5.82 8.04 21.37
CA PRO A 146 4.44 7.97 20.91
C PRO A 146 3.57 7.32 21.99
N PRO A 147 2.32 7.77 22.17
CA PRO A 147 1.36 7.07 23.01
C PRO A 147 1.18 5.61 22.59
N ASP A 148 0.90 4.72 23.55
CA ASP A 148 0.79 3.27 23.29
C ASP A 148 -0.29 2.91 22.26
N HIS A 149 -1.35 3.71 22.19
CA HIS A 149 -2.45 3.55 21.23
C HIS A 149 -2.12 4.10 19.84
N VAL A 150 -0.94 4.68 19.61
CA VAL A 150 -0.58 5.33 18.34
C VAL A 150 0.39 4.46 17.56
N LYS A 151 0.13 4.34 16.25
CA LYS A 151 1.02 3.64 15.31
C LYS A 151 1.30 4.51 14.09
N PHE A 152 2.56 4.54 13.66
CA PHE A 152 2.98 5.21 12.43
C PHE A 152 3.36 4.20 11.35
N ILE A 153 2.85 4.38 10.14
CA ILE A 153 3.26 3.61 8.97
C ILE A 153 3.73 4.59 7.90
N LEU A 154 5.03 4.73 7.77
CA LEU A 154 5.67 5.63 6.82
C LEU A 154 5.97 4.85 5.54
N ALA A 155 5.58 5.35 4.38
CA ALA A 155 5.93 4.75 3.10
C ALA A 155 6.79 5.69 2.26
N THR A 156 7.78 5.15 1.57
CA THR A 156 8.68 5.93 0.71
C THR A 156 9.15 5.16 -0.51
N THR A 157 9.30 5.86 -1.63
CA THR A 157 10.06 5.40 -2.81
C THR A 157 11.53 5.77 -2.77
N SER A 158 11.93 6.71 -1.91
CA SER A 158 13.29 7.24 -1.82
C SER A 158 13.79 7.18 -0.36
N PRO A 159 14.20 5.99 0.14
CA PRO A 159 14.64 5.84 1.53
C PRO A 159 15.85 6.71 1.87
N ALA A 160 16.74 6.99 0.91
CA ALA A 160 17.92 7.84 1.10
C ALA A 160 17.58 9.31 1.43
N LYS A 161 16.36 9.76 1.10
CA LYS A 161 15.87 11.11 1.42
C LYS A 161 15.19 11.19 2.79
N VAL A 162 14.99 10.07 3.47
CA VAL A 162 14.42 10.03 4.81
C VAL A 162 15.55 10.21 5.84
N PRO A 163 15.44 11.13 6.81
CA PRO A 163 16.48 11.33 7.82
C PRO A 163 16.80 10.04 8.59
N ALA A 164 18.09 9.80 8.85
CA ALA A 164 18.55 8.62 9.60
C ALA A 164 17.92 8.52 11.00
N THR A 165 17.60 9.67 11.62
CA THR A 165 16.92 9.77 12.91
C THR A 165 15.49 9.22 12.90
N ILE A 166 14.80 9.29 11.75
CA ILE A 166 13.47 8.67 11.56
C ILE A 166 13.65 7.17 11.34
N ILE A 167 14.59 6.80 10.46
CA ILE A 167 14.84 5.39 10.11
C ILE A 167 15.19 4.58 11.36
N SER A 168 16.03 5.11 12.26
CA SER A 168 16.47 4.40 13.46
C SER A 168 15.35 4.14 14.48
N ARG A 169 14.22 4.85 14.38
CA ARG A 169 13.04 4.69 15.25
C ARG A 169 11.93 3.86 14.61
N CYS A 170 12.13 3.41 13.37
CA CYS A 170 11.16 2.62 12.63
C CYS A 170 11.64 1.19 12.45
N GLN A 171 10.71 0.23 12.54
CA GLN A 171 10.94 -1.09 11.98
C GLN A 171 10.90 -0.98 10.45
N ARG A 172 12.03 -1.20 9.80
CA ARG A 172 12.16 -1.04 8.34
C ARG A 172 11.80 -2.32 7.58
N PHE A 173 11.02 -2.16 6.53
CA PHE A 173 10.61 -3.20 5.59
C PHE A 173 10.94 -2.78 4.17
N ASP A 174 11.90 -3.48 3.55
CA ASP A 174 12.32 -3.23 2.18
C ASP A 174 11.58 -4.14 1.20
N PHE A 175 10.61 -3.56 0.52
CA PHE A 175 9.86 -4.18 -0.55
C PHE A 175 10.69 -4.25 -1.82
N LYS A 176 10.47 -5.28 -2.62
CA LYS A 176 11.24 -5.53 -3.85
C LYS A 176 10.35 -5.41 -5.08
N ARG A 177 10.98 -5.26 -6.25
CA ARG A 177 10.25 -5.38 -7.53
C ARG A 177 9.66 -6.79 -7.64
N ILE A 178 8.44 -6.88 -8.13
CA ILE A 178 7.76 -8.17 -8.31
C ILE A 178 8.36 -8.85 -9.54
N PRO A 179 8.73 -10.15 -9.48
CA PRO A 179 9.25 -10.86 -10.63
C PRO A 179 8.26 -10.87 -11.80
N ILE A 180 8.76 -10.75 -13.03
CA ILE A 180 7.93 -10.74 -14.26
C ILE A 180 7.00 -11.94 -14.30
N LYS A 181 7.52 -13.14 -14.01
CA LYS A 181 6.74 -14.39 -13.97
C LYS A 181 5.52 -14.26 -13.03
N THR A 182 5.74 -13.74 -11.83
CA THR A 182 4.67 -13.56 -10.82
C THR A 182 3.63 -12.53 -11.28
N ILE A 183 4.06 -11.44 -11.95
CA ILE A 183 3.12 -10.48 -12.56
C ILE A 183 2.28 -11.17 -13.64
N VAL A 184 2.90 -11.91 -14.56
CA VAL A 184 2.20 -12.62 -15.64
C VAL A 184 1.17 -13.59 -15.07
N GLU A 185 1.52 -14.40 -14.08
CA GLU A 185 0.61 -15.34 -13.43
C GLU A 185 -0.59 -14.64 -12.78
N THR A 186 -0.34 -13.50 -12.12
CA THR A 186 -1.39 -12.69 -11.49
C THR A 186 -2.32 -12.06 -12.53
N LEU A 187 -1.75 -11.45 -13.57
CA LEU A 187 -2.52 -10.86 -14.67
C LEU A 187 -3.34 -11.91 -15.39
N GLN A 188 -2.78 -13.11 -15.64
CA GLN A 188 -3.53 -14.21 -16.26
C GLN A 188 -4.75 -14.60 -15.43
N GLY A 189 -4.60 -14.70 -14.11
CA GLY A 189 -5.72 -14.97 -13.19
C GLY A 189 -6.79 -13.88 -13.22
N ILE A 190 -6.38 -12.62 -13.29
CA ILE A 190 -7.29 -11.47 -13.36
C ILE A 190 -8.00 -11.40 -14.70
N SER A 191 -7.29 -11.57 -15.82
CA SER A 191 -7.87 -11.58 -17.16
C SER A 191 -8.96 -12.64 -17.30
N ARG A 192 -8.77 -13.85 -16.74
CA ARG A 192 -9.81 -14.88 -16.69
C ARG A 192 -11.06 -14.44 -15.91
N LYS A 193 -10.88 -13.75 -14.78
CA LYS A 193 -12.00 -13.24 -13.96
C LYS A 193 -12.76 -12.10 -14.64
N GLU A 194 -12.07 -11.28 -15.43
CA GLU A 194 -12.67 -10.19 -16.21
C GLU A 194 -13.20 -10.65 -17.58
N GLY A 195 -13.01 -11.92 -17.96
CA GLY A 195 -13.43 -12.44 -19.27
C GLY A 195 -12.57 -11.95 -20.44
N LEU A 196 -11.37 -11.42 -20.17
CA LEU A 196 -10.45 -10.92 -21.20
C LEU A 196 -9.71 -12.09 -21.87
N ARG A 197 -9.80 -12.16 -23.20
CA ARG A 197 -8.97 -13.06 -24.02
C ARG A 197 -7.66 -12.35 -24.31
N ILE A 198 -6.57 -12.82 -23.72
CA ILE A 198 -5.24 -12.22 -23.88
C ILE A 198 -4.19 -13.32 -24.02
N GLU A 199 -3.30 -13.16 -24.99
CA GLU A 199 -2.23 -14.13 -25.23
C GLU A 199 -1.09 -13.99 -24.21
N GLN A 200 -0.28 -15.03 -24.10
CA GLN A 200 0.81 -15.08 -23.13
C GLN A 200 1.90 -14.01 -23.40
N ASP A 201 2.21 -13.74 -24.66
CA ASP A 201 3.21 -12.74 -25.05
C ASP A 201 2.74 -11.31 -24.74
N ALA A 202 1.44 -11.04 -24.86
CA ALA A 202 0.84 -9.78 -24.42
C ALA A 202 0.99 -9.59 -22.90
N LEU A 203 0.66 -10.61 -22.11
CA LEU A 203 0.84 -10.58 -20.65
C LEU A 203 2.31 -10.34 -20.27
N TYR A 204 3.24 -10.98 -20.97
CA TYR A 204 4.67 -10.77 -20.77
C TYR A 204 5.10 -9.35 -21.14
N GLY A 205 4.59 -8.80 -22.25
CA GLY A 205 4.79 -7.41 -22.66
C GLY A 205 4.35 -6.42 -21.58
N ILE A 206 3.14 -6.62 -21.02
CA ILE A 206 2.62 -5.81 -19.91
C ILE A 206 3.53 -5.91 -18.69
N ALA A 207 3.89 -7.13 -18.27
CA ALA A 207 4.71 -7.35 -17.09
C ALA A 207 6.12 -6.74 -17.22
N LYS A 208 6.70 -6.78 -18.43
CA LYS A 208 7.98 -6.14 -18.74
C LYS A 208 7.87 -4.63 -18.70
N ALA A 209 6.83 -4.05 -19.30
CA ALA A 209 6.58 -2.61 -19.29
C ALA A 209 6.30 -2.05 -17.88
N ALA A 210 5.67 -2.85 -17.02
CA ALA A 210 5.38 -2.50 -15.65
C ALA A 210 6.62 -2.46 -14.72
N ASP A 211 7.77 -3.00 -15.16
CA ASP A 211 9.04 -2.95 -14.42
C ASP A 211 8.89 -3.39 -12.94
N GLY A 212 8.13 -4.46 -12.70
CA GLY A 212 7.91 -5.00 -11.35
C GLY A 212 6.82 -4.33 -10.52
N SER A 213 6.09 -3.35 -11.05
CA SER A 213 4.97 -2.65 -10.41
C SER A 213 3.63 -3.32 -10.74
N MET A 214 2.97 -3.93 -9.75
CA MET A 214 1.64 -4.53 -9.98
C MET A 214 0.58 -3.48 -10.31
N ARG A 215 0.66 -2.29 -9.69
CA ARG A 215 -0.27 -1.19 -9.99
C ARG A 215 -0.18 -0.78 -11.46
N ASP A 216 1.04 -0.62 -11.99
CA ASP A 216 1.23 -0.21 -13.38
C ASP A 216 0.82 -1.33 -14.34
N ALA A 217 1.14 -2.59 -14.03
CA ALA A 217 0.69 -3.75 -14.80
C ALA A 217 -0.84 -3.83 -14.92
N LEU A 218 -1.56 -3.65 -13.81
CA LEU A 218 -3.03 -3.62 -13.81
C LEU A 218 -3.58 -2.40 -14.55
N SER A 219 -2.88 -1.26 -14.53
CA SER A 219 -3.30 -0.05 -15.22
C SER A 219 -3.16 -0.20 -16.74
N ILE A 220 -2.11 -0.88 -17.21
CA ILE A 220 -1.94 -1.22 -18.63
C ILE A 220 -3.03 -2.22 -19.05
N LEU A 221 -3.27 -3.27 -18.26
CA LEU A 221 -4.33 -4.25 -18.57
C LEU A 221 -5.72 -3.60 -18.63
N ASP A 222 -6.01 -2.67 -17.71
CA ASP A 222 -7.27 -1.91 -17.67
C ASP A 222 -7.48 -1.11 -18.96
N GLN A 223 -6.43 -0.49 -19.48
CA GLN A 223 -6.49 0.28 -20.74
C GLN A 223 -6.70 -0.60 -21.98
N LEU A 224 -6.31 -1.87 -21.92
CA LEU A 224 -6.55 -2.86 -22.98
C LEU A 224 -7.93 -3.54 -22.85
N SER A 225 -8.62 -3.40 -21.71
CA SER A 225 -9.94 -4.00 -21.48
C SER A 225 -11.05 -3.61 -22.49
N PRO A 226 -11.05 -2.41 -23.13
CA PRO A 226 -12.01 -2.10 -24.18
C PRO A 226 -11.89 -3.00 -25.42
N LEU A 227 -10.75 -3.68 -25.61
CA LEU A 227 -10.53 -4.64 -26.69
C LEU A 227 -11.05 -6.05 -26.32
N SER A 228 -11.88 -6.17 -25.29
CA SER A 228 -12.40 -7.45 -24.77
C SER A 228 -13.20 -8.29 -25.78
N ASP A 229 -13.76 -7.66 -26.82
CA ASP A 229 -14.48 -8.36 -27.89
C ASP A 229 -13.55 -9.16 -28.82
N GLN A 230 -12.24 -8.93 -28.75
CA GLN A 230 -11.23 -9.65 -29.51
C GLN A 230 -10.14 -10.22 -28.59
N GLU A 231 -9.30 -11.06 -29.18
CA GLU A 231 -8.11 -11.55 -28.47
C GLU A 231 -7.02 -10.46 -28.47
N ILE A 232 -6.62 -10.03 -27.29
CA ILE A 232 -5.56 -9.04 -27.07
C ILE A 232 -4.21 -9.69 -27.34
N LYS A 233 -3.46 -9.11 -28.27
CA LYS A 233 -2.15 -9.58 -28.73
C LYS A 233 -1.02 -8.67 -28.28
N ALA A 234 0.22 -9.13 -28.39
CA ALA A 234 1.42 -8.38 -28.03
C ALA A 234 1.54 -7.08 -28.83
N GLY A 235 1.09 -7.10 -30.10
CA GLY A 235 1.00 -5.91 -30.95
C GLY A 235 0.12 -4.81 -30.35
N ASP A 236 -0.99 -5.16 -29.71
CA ASP A 236 -1.89 -4.19 -29.05
C ASP A 236 -1.20 -3.54 -27.85
N VAL A 237 -0.41 -4.33 -27.10
CA VAL A 237 0.40 -3.83 -25.98
C VAL A 237 1.46 -2.85 -26.47
N PHE A 238 2.20 -3.19 -27.54
CA PHE A 238 3.23 -2.30 -28.09
C PHE A 238 2.64 -1.01 -28.65
N SER A 239 1.49 -1.10 -29.34
CA SER A 239 0.79 0.05 -29.88
C SER A 239 0.30 0.98 -28.77
N MET A 240 -0.27 0.41 -27.70
CA MET A 240 -0.70 1.16 -26.53
C MET A 240 0.46 1.86 -25.82
N LEU A 241 1.63 1.23 -25.75
CA LEU A 241 2.84 1.79 -25.15
C LEU A 241 3.57 2.80 -26.07
N GLY A 242 3.11 3.02 -27.30
CA GLY A 242 3.74 3.93 -28.26
C GLY A 242 5.11 3.45 -28.74
N LEU A 243 5.31 2.13 -28.81
CA LEU A 243 6.57 1.49 -29.24
C LEU A 243 6.54 1.09 -30.73
N VAL A 244 5.66 1.71 -31.52
CA VAL A 244 5.43 1.46 -32.95
C VAL A 244 5.68 2.74 -33.75
#